data_AF-A0A7C7EK74-F1
#
_entry.id   AF-A0A7C7EK74-F1
#
_cell.length_a   1.000
_cell.length_b   1.000
_cell.length_c   1.000
_cell.angle_alpha   90.00
_cell.angle_beta   90.00
_cell.angle_gamma   90.00
#
_symmetry.space_group_name_H-M   'P 1'
#
loop_
_entity.id
_entity.type
_entity.pdbx_description
1 polymer ?
#
loop_
_entity_poly.entity_id
_entity_poly.type
_entity_poly.pdbx_seq_one_letter_code
_entity_poly.pdbx_strand_id
1 'polypeptide(L)'
;MNNICKNIFKAVHEGKWLSIEYRNKNNETTKYWIGIKNIDPIRKMLLVEGLHIFKYTLRRMNIFIDSIKKAEIIDGSYCEINETLIEDIRLNPGKYSNIFHNTVNFKILNYLSDCNKLDTTPYKCDYSLIKYFDRDCLISGSYKLSDSQFREIVRNFQKEATNIYGKNKIEQLCVNVLSINTKQGLYVLAYKKLYFDVENRELKASDRTTISMEFTVDGTKQSIRQFLDDEDYYLLDDFENNQEIIKDRITLSNPKVSVDDMPYIIAMGYDILINLDKEYEAIIEMYREDTSVPIKAFFGELVKRPSRRKEYPLALLNKKVNIDQLLAINNAMKYPLAYVQGPPGTGKTNTIINTITTAFFNDRTVLLTSFNNHPIDSVFDEFQNIRYRDKVIPFPIIRLGNNEKVAESLDYIIDIYERTKNIDIYDKTLEKNKGDKIERTKKLTELLKKHERIIDLKERKETIEKLLDTYDQFTFQADLQGRQLYQLEKELKSLGEVTDEEA
;
A
#
# COMPACT_ATOMS: atom_id res chain seq x y z
N MET A 1 12.99 19.44 -6.17
CA MET A 1 13.59 19.12 -4.86
C MET A 1 12.98 17.86 -4.24
N ASN A 2 11.66 17.64 -4.34
CA ASN A 2 10.99 16.45 -3.79
C ASN A 2 11.38 15.14 -4.46
N ASN A 3 11.44 15.12 -5.79
CA ASN A 3 11.88 13.92 -6.51
C ASN A 3 13.32 13.51 -6.11
N ILE A 4 14.18 14.49 -5.82
CA ILE A 4 15.55 14.23 -5.34
C ILE A 4 15.52 13.54 -3.97
N CYS A 5 14.79 14.09 -2.99
CA CYS A 5 14.68 13.47 -1.66
C CYS A 5 13.98 12.10 -1.70
N LYS A 6 12.92 11.95 -2.53
CA LYS A 6 12.23 10.66 -2.78
C LYS A 6 13.21 9.63 -3.33
N ASN A 7 13.99 10.00 -4.35
CA ASN A 7 14.94 9.09 -4.98
C ASN A 7 16.13 8.78 -4.07
N ILE A 8 16.60 9.72 -3.26
CA ILE A 8 17.58 9.48 -2.17
C ILE A 8 17.03 8.45 -1.19
N PHE A 9 15.81 8.66 -0.70
CA PHE A 9 15.16 7.76 0.25
C PHE A 9 15.02 6.35 -0.34
N LYS A 10 14.52 6.26 -1.57
CA LYS A 10 14.32 5.00 -2.29
C LYS A 10 15.65 4.29 -2.56
N ALA A 11 16.68 5.01 -2.97
CA ALA A 11 18.02 4.45 -3.22
C ALA A 11 18.66 3.86 -1.96
N VAL A 12 18.52 4.53 -0.80
CA VAL A 12 19.02 4.01 0.49
C VAL A 12 18.25 2.76 0.92
N HIS A 13 16.92 2.78 0.79
CA HIS A 13 16.08 1.66 1.23
C HIS A 13 16.16 0.43 0.32
N GLU A 14 16.35 0.63 -0.99
CA GLU A 14 16.39 -0.46 -1.98
C GLU A 14 17.82 -0.88 -2.34
N GLY A 15 18.85 -0.20 -1.83
CA GLY A 15 20.24 -0.48 -2.18
C GLY A 15 20.54 -0.22 -3.66
N LYS A 16 20.16 0.96 -4.16
CA LYS A 16 20.34 1.34 -5.59
C LYS A 16 21.27 2.54 -5.74
N TRP A 17 21.86 2.66 -6.93
CA TRP A 17 22.61 3.84 -7.34
C TRP A 17 21.67 4.91 -7.90
N LEU A 18 22.09 6.18 -7.78
CA LEU A 18 21.40 7.33 -8.37
C LEU A 18 22.25 7.97 -9.45
N SER A 19 21.66 8.23 -10.62
CA SER A 19 22.23 9.15 -11.61
C SER A 19 21.88 10.57 -11.21
N ILE A 20 22.90 11.39 -10.95
CA ILE A 20 22.72 12.77 -10.50
C ILE A 20 23.36 13.79 -11.45
N GLU A 21 22.73 14.95 -11.55
CA GLU A 21 23.33 16.17 -12.08
C GLU A 21 23.68 17.09 -10.91
N TYR A 22 24.96 17.28 -10.66
CA TYR A 22 25.48 17.98 -9.49
C TYR A 22 26.17 19.29 -9.89
N ARG A 23 25.83 20.38 -9.18
CA ARG A 23 26.50 21.67 -9.34
C ARG A 23 27.67 21.76 -8.36
N ASN A 24 28.90 21.84 -8.89
CA ASN A 24 30.10 21.97 -8.07
C ASN A 24 30.31 23.41 -7.55
N LYS A 25 31.33 23.61 -6.70
CA LYS A 25 31.68 24.93 -6.13
C LYS A 25 32.08 25.97 -7.20
N ASN A 26 32.54 25.51 -8.36
CA ASN A 26 32.91 26.35 -9.50
C ASN A 26 31.70 26.65 -10.42
N ASN A 27 30.48 26.31 -9.99
CA ASN A 27 29.23 26.47 -10.73
C ASN A 27 29.12 25.59 -12.00
N GLU A 28 30.02 24.63 -12.19
CA GLU A 28 29.95 23.67 -13.30
C GLU A 28 29.00 22.53 -12.94
N THR A 29 28.24 22.06 -13.93
CA THR A 29 27.32 20.92 -13.75
C THR A 29 27.99 19.65 -14.26
N THR A 30 28.16 18.69 -13.36
CA THR A 30 28.82 17.40 -13.60
C THR A 30 27.86 16.25 -13.34
N LYS A 31 27.94 15.18 -14.15
CA LYS A 31 27.08 14.01 -14.01
C LYS A 31 27.83 12.86 -13.33
N TYR A 32 27.23 12.32 -12.28
CA TYR A 32 27.76 11.21 -11.50
C TYR A 32 26.71 10.13 -11.33
N TRP A 33 27.16 8.89 -11.15
CA TRP A 33 26.36 7.95 -10.38
C TRP A 33 26.84 7.97 -8.94
N ILE A 34 25.92 7.89 -8.00
CA ILE A 34 26.24 7.87 -6.57
C ILE A 34 25.60 6.65 -5.89
N GLY A 35 26.38 5.92 -5.11
CA GLY A 35 25.92 4.95 -4.12
C GLY A 35 25.93 5.62 -2.74
N ILE A 36 24.78 5.72 -2.08
CA ILE A 36 24.67 6.43 -0.80
C ILE A 36 25.13 5.51 0.33
N LYS A 37 26.20 5.91 1.04
CA LYS A 37 26.73 5.16 2.19
C LYS A 37 26.22 5.69 3.52
N ASN A 38 26.04 7.01 3.63
CA ASN A 38 25.50 7.65 4.84
C ASN A 38 24.83 9.01 4.54
N ILE A 39 23.98 9.47 5.45
CA ILE A 39 23.29 10.77 5.39
C ILE A 39 23.58 11.57 6.66
N ASP A 40 24.06 12.80 6.50
CA ASP A 40 24.11 13.81 7.56
C ASP A 40 22.87 14.70 7.48
N PRO A 41 21.88 14.52 8.38
CA PRO A 41 20.63 15.28 8.35
C PRO A 41 20.76 16.74 8.77
N ILE A 42 21.81 17.09 9.54
CA ILE A 42 22.01 18.46 10.03
C ILE A 42 22.59 19.32 8.89
N ARG A 43 23.62 18.80 8.22
CA ARG A 43 24.30 19.51 7.12
C ARG A 43 23.66 19.30 5.75
N LYS A 44 22.62 18.45 5.67
CA LYS A 44 22.00 18.01 4.41
C LYS A 44 23.03 17.49 3.41
N MET A 45 23.90 16.60 3.89
CA MET A 45 25.05 16.10 3.14
C MET A 45 24.95 14.58 3.01
N LEU A 46 25.31 14.04 1.84
CA LEU A 46 25.40 12.61 1.59
C LEU A 46 26.88 12.21 1.53
N LEU A 47 27.24 11.16 2.25
CA LEU A 47 28.49 10.44 2.05
C LEU A 47 28.23 9.39 0.96
N VAL A 48 28.92 9.50 -0.16
CA VAL A 48 28.65 8.66 -1.32
C VAL A 48 29.93 8.04 -1.90
N GLU A 49 29.78 6.88 -2.50
CA GLU A 49 30.71 6.38 -3.52
C GLU A 49 30.25 6.95 -4.87
N GLY A 50 31.12 7.70 -5.56
CA GLY A 50 30.76 8.43 -6.78
C GLY A 50 31.49 7.89 -8.00
N LEU A 51 30.75 7.40 -9.00
CA LEU A 51 31.25 7.05 -10.32
C LEU A 51 31.16 8.26 -11.26
N HIS A 52 32.30 8.70 -11.78
CA HIS A 52 32.31 9.73 -12.81
C HIS A 52 31.99 9.13 -14.19
N ILE A 53 30.86 9.51 -14.79
CA ILE A 53 30.32 8.84 -16.00
C ILE A 53 31.29 8.85 -17.19
N PHE A 54 32.03 9.95 -17.40
CA PHE A 54 32.99 10.03 -18.51
C PHE A 54 34.36 9.39 -18.23
N LYS A 55 34.79 9.35 -16.96
CA LYS A 55 36.12 8.86 -16.57
C LYS A 55 36.07 7.40 -16.12
N TYR A 56 34.88 6.90 -15.78
CA TYR A 56 34.65 5.56 -15.23
C TYR A 56 35.48 5.27 -13.97
N THR A 57 35.78 6.33 -13.19
CA THR A 57 36.53 6.25 -11.94
C THR A 57 35.60 6.41 -10.75
N LEU A 58 35.75 5.52 -9.76
CA LEU A 58 35.07 5.59 -8.47
C LEU A 58 35.86 6.44 -7.48
N ARG A 59 35.16 7.29 -6.72
CA ARG A 59 35.74 8.09 -5.64
C ARG A 59 34.71 8.30 -4.54
N ARG A 60 35.13 8.13 -3.29
CA ARG A 60 34.37 8.61 -2.13
C ARG A 60 34.35 10.13 -2.08
N MET A 61 33.17 10.69 -1.86
CA MET A 61 32.99 12.13 -1.75
C MET A 61 31.78 12.50 -0.89
N ASN A 62 31.80 13.73 -0.40
CA ASN A 62 30.68 14.36 0.28
C ASN A 62 29.98 15.29 -0.70
N ILE A 63 28.66 15.13 -0.83
CA ILE A 63 27.84 15.99 -1.70
C ILE A 63 26.71 16.62 -0.90
N PHE A 64 26.38 17.87 -1.22
CA PHE A 64 25.25 18.57 -0.60
C PHE A 64 23.96 18.28 -1.36
N ILE A 65 22.91 17.89 -0.65
CA ILE A 65 21.60 17.56 -1.25
C ILE A 65 21.05 18.77 -2.02
N ASP A 66 21.19 19.97 -1.47
CA ASP A 66 20.70 21.22 -2.09
C ASP A 66 21.44 21.59 -3.38
N SER A 67 22.62 20.99 -3.63
CA SER A 67 23.42 21.19 -4.85
C SER A 67 23.10 20.19 -5.97
N ILE A 68 22.26 19.18 -5.69
CA ILE A 68 21.75 18.24 -6.68
C ILE A 68 20.64 18.92 -7.48
N LYS A 69 20.75 18.91 -8.82
CA LYS A 69 19.75 19.48 -9.73
C LYS A 69 18.74 18.46 -10.22
N LYS A 70 19.20 17.24 -10.44
CA LYS A 70 18.39 16.11 -10.86
C LYS A 70 18.95 14.84 -10.23
N ALA A 71 18.07 13.93 -9.83
CA ALA A 71 18.42 12.60 -9.34
C ALA A 71 17.42 11.59 -9.89
N GLU A 72 17.92 10.55 -10.53
CA GLU A 72 17.12 9.46 -11.09
C GLU A 72 17.66 8.13 -10.58
N ILE A 73 16.76 7.21 -10.25
CA ILE A 73 17.14 5.86 -9.82
C ILE A 73 17.64 5.08 -11.03
N ILE A 74 18.74 4.37 -10.81
CA ILE A 74 19.29 3.43 -11.78
C ILE A 74 18.71 2.06 -11.41
N ASP A 75 17.58 1.71 -12.01
CA ASP A 75 16.98 0.38 -11.81
C ASP A 75 17.93 -0.73 -12.28
N GLY A 76 17.95 -1.85 -11.56
CA GLY A 76 18.90 -2.94 -11.80
C GLY A 76 20.33 -2.69 -11.25
N SER A 77 20.65 -1.52 -10.69
CA SER A 77 21.92 -1.32 -9.98
C SER A 77 21.89 -1.85 -8.55
N TYR A 78 23.06 -2.17 -8.00
CA TYR A 78 23.25 -2.64 -6.63
C TYR A 78 24.23 -1.74 -5.87
N CYS A 79 23.81 -1.33 -4.68
CA CYS A 79 24.61 -0.69 -3.66
C CYS A 79 24.37 -1.42 -2.33
N GLU A 80 25.45 -1.69 -1.61
CA GLU A 80 25.38 -2.27 -0.26
C GLU A 80 24.44 -1.46 0.64
N ILE A 81 23.49 -2.15 1.28
CA ILE A 81 22.48 -1.54 2.13
C ILE A 81 23.09 -1.30 3.52
N ASN A 82 23.04 -0.05 3.98
CA ASN A 82 23.42 0.29 5.34
C ASN A 82 22.22 0.10 6.29
N GLU A 83 22.11 -1.09 6.90
CA GLU A 83 21.01 -1.42 7.83
C GLU A 83 20.95 -0.46 9.03
N THR A 84 22.11 -0.03 9.55
CA THR A 84 22.16 0.90 10.69
C THR A 84 21.56 2.27 10.34
N LEU A 85 21.76 2.76 9.12
CA LEU A 85 21.16 3.99 8.63
C LEU A 85 19.64 3.83 8.44
N ILE A 86 19.20 2.69 7.87
CA ILE A 86 17.78 2.40 7.67
C ILE A 86 17.03 2.36 8.99
N GLU A 87 17.59 1.69 10.00
CA GLU A 87 17.00 1.62 11.33
C GLU A 87 17.04 2.98 12.04
N ASP A 88 18.10 3.78 11.89
CA ASP A 88 18.11 5.15 12.44
C ASP A 88 17.05 6.06 11.80
N ILE A 89 16.85 5.97 10.48
CA ILE A 89 15.79 6.70 9.77
C ILE A 89 14.39 6.26 10.27
N ARG A 90 14.24 4.97 10.58
CA ARG A 90 12.98 4.39 11.05
C ARG A 90 12.65 4.79 12.49
N LEU A 91 13.63 4.70 13.40
CA LEU A 91 13.44 4.98 14.82
C LEU A 91 13.42 6.48 15.12
N ASN A 92 14.14 7.29 14.33
CA ASN A 92 14.28 8.73 14.56
C ASN A 92 13.77 9.58 13.38
N PRO A 93 12.51 9.46 12.93
CA PRO A 93 12.00 10.17 11.77
C PRO A 93 12.09 11.70 11.92
N GLY A 94 11.95 12.23 13.14
CA GLY A 94 12.10 13.66 13.44
C GLY A 94 13.48 14.22 13.07
N LYS A 95 14.56 13.43 13.23
CA LYS A 95 15.93 13.81 12.87
C LYS A 95 16.08 14.08 11.37
N TYR A 96 15.36 13.31 10.55
CA TYR A 96 15.43 13.37 9.09
C TYR A 96 14.32 14.21 8.44
N SER A 97 13.44 14.80 9.24
CA SER A 97 12.32 15.64 8.77
C SER A 97 12.76 16.78 7.83
N ASN A 98 13.94 17.35 8.06
CA ASN A 98 14.51 18.41 7.23
C ASN A 98 14.93 17.98 5.82
N ILE A 99 15.05 16.67 5.57
CA ILE A 99 15.37 16.09 4.25
C ILE A 99 14.15 15.39 3.67
N PHE A 100 13.52 14.50 4.43
CA PHE A 100 12.46 13.62 3.94
C PHE A 100 11.03 14.10 4.28
N HIS A 101 10.86 15.15 5.10
CA HIS A 101 9.57 15.61 5.63
C HIS A 101 8.80 14.52 6.41
N ASN A 102 8.22 13.52 5.72
CA ASN A 102 7.66 12.31 6.30
C ASN A 102 8.13 11.05 5.53
N THR A 103 8.92 10.22 6.21
CA THR A 103 9.47 8.95 5.67
C THR A 103 8.42 7.86 5.49
N VAL A 104 7.31 7.89 6.24
CA VAL A 104 6.21 6.94 6.13
C VAL A 104 5.49 7.10 4.78
N ASN A 105 5.34 8.34 4.31
CA ASN A 105 4.69 8.65 3.03
C ASN A 105 5.41 7.97 1.87
N PHE A 106 6.74 8.09 1.81
CA PHE A 106 7.52 7.49 0.74
C PHE A 106 7.45 5.97 0.75
N LYS A 107 7.44 5.32 1.92
CA LYS A 107 7.34 3.85 1.99
C LYS A 107 6.03 3.33 1.40
N ILE A 108 4.90 3.92 1.78
CA ILE A 108 3.57 3.49 1.31
C ILE A 108 3.44 3.72 -0.20
N LEU A 109 3.85 4.89 -0.69
CA LEU A 109 3.78 5.20 -2.13
C LEU A 109 4.75 4.34 -2.95
N ASN A 110 5.96 4.08 -2.44
CA ASN A 110 6.89 3.16 -3.11
C ASN A 110 6.32 1.75 -3.17
N TYR A 111 5.77 1.25 -2.06
CA TYR A 111 5.12 -0.06 -2.02
C TYR A 111 4.00 -0.18 -3.07
N LEU A 112 3.08 0.79 -3.13
CA LEU A 112 2.00 0.78 -4.12
C LEU A 112 2.53 0.90 -5.56
N SER A 113 3.59 1.68 -5.77
CA SER A 113 4.25 1.76 -7.08
C SER A 113 4.85 0.42 -7.49
N ASP A 114 5.42 -0.33 -6.55
CA ASP A 114 6.02 -1.63 -6.83
C ASP A 114 4.94 -2.69 -7.06
N CYS A 115 3.84 -2.68 -6.30
CA CYS A 115 2.66 -3.50 -6.57
C CYS A 115 2.15 -3.29 -8.01
N ASN A 116 1.98 -2.04 -8.44
CA ASN A 116 1.51 -1.73 -9.79
C ASN A 116 2.50 -2.19 -10.89
N LYS A 117 3.80 -2.19 -10.61
CA LYS A 117 4.82 -2.72 -11.55
C LYS A 117 4.78 -4.25 -11.62
N LEU A 118 4.59 -4.90 -10.48
CA LEU A 118 4.58 -6.37 -10.36
C LEU A 118 3.27 -7.02 -10.79
N ASP A 119 2.17 -6.25 -10.90
CA ASP A 119 0.88 -6.72 -11.42
C ASP A 119 0.88 -7.00 -12.94
N THR A 120 2.04 -6.85 -13.59
CA THR A 120 2.21 -7.02 -15.03
C THR A 120 2.79 -8.41 -15.34
N THR A 121 2.33 -9.02 -16.42
CA THR A 121 2.83 -10.34 -16.85
C THR A 121 4.15 -10.19 -17.58
N PRO A 122 5.24 -10.82 -17.10
CA PRO A 122 6.54 -10.66 -17.72
C PRO A 122 6.65 -11.42 -19.04
N TYR A 123 7.58 -10.98 -19.89
CA TYR A 123 7.93 -11.65 -21.15
C TYR A 123 9.43 -11.61 -21.40
N LYS A 124 9.92 -12.53 -22.24
CA LYS A 124 11.31 -12.50 -22.70
C LYS A 124 11.49 -11.40 -23.75
N CYS A 125 12.50 -10.55 -23.60
CA CYS A 125 12.86 -9.53 -24.59
C CYS A 125 14.32 -9.64 -25.07
N ASP A 126 14.57 -9.09 -26.27
CA ASP A 126 15.92 -9.01 -26.84
C ASP A 126 16.67 -7.81 -26.25
N TYR A 127 17.39 -8.04 -25.17
CA TYR A 127 18.20 -7.00 -24.55
C TYR A 127 19.56 -6.90 -25.22
N SER A 128 19.95 -5.68 -25.59
CA SER A 128 21.11 -5.40 -26.44
C SER A 128 22.42 -5.95 -25.83
N LEU A 129 22.52 -5.99 -24.50
CA LEU A 129 23.69 -6.43 -23.76
C LEU A 129 23.88 -7.96 -23.74
N ILE A 130 22.85 -8.76 -24.03
CA ILE A 130 22.94 -10.24 -23.97
C ILE A 130 23.91 -10.81 -25.01
N LYS A 131 24.16 -10.09 -26.11
CA LYS A 131 25.02 -10.56 -27.20
C LYS A 131 26.52 -10.64 -26.84
N TYR A 132 26.93 -10.07 -25.72
CA TYR A 132 28.34 -9.92 -25.33
C TYR A 132 28.72 -10.64 -24.02
N PHE A 133 27.84 -11.49 -23.48
CA PHE A 133 28.12 -12.28 -22.29
C PHE A 133 28.47 -13.72 -22.66
N ASP A 134 29.62 -14.17 -22.16
CA ASP A 134 30.06 -15.55 -22.31
C ASP A 134 29.31 -16.47 -21.34
N ARG A 135 28.80 -17.60 -21.83
CA ARG A 135 27.88 -18.48 -21.09
C ARG A 135 28.58 -19.24 -19.95
N ASP A 136 29.90 -19.40 -20.04
CA ASP A 136 30.67 -20.30 -19.17
C ASP A 136 31.09 -19.68 -17.83
N CYS A 137 30.78 -18.41 -17.57
CA CYS A 137 31.31 -17.67 -16.41
C CYS A 137 30.33 -17.48 -15.23
N LEU A 138 29.08 -17.95 -15.33
CA LEU A 138 28.03 -17.69 -14.34
C LEU A 138 27.95 -18.70 -13.17
N ILE A 139 28.96 -19.55 -13.03
CA ILE A 139 28.95 -20.71 -12.12
C ILE A 139 28.91 -20.30 -10.63
N SER A 140 29.31 -19.07 -10.28
CA SER A 140 29.45 -18.60 -8.89
C SER A 140 28.47 -17.52 -8.45
N GLY A 141 27.39 -17.28 -9.21
CA GLY A 141 26.40 -16.24 -8.88
C GLY A 141 26.88 -14.79 -9.05
N SER A 142 28.09 -14.59 -9.57
CA SER A 142 28.63 -13.29 -9.96
C SER A 142 29.35 -13.38 -11.31
N TYR A 143 29.28 -12.31 -12.10
CA TYR A 143 29.96 -12.19 -13.39
C TYR A 143 30.82 -10.93 -13.40
N LYS A 144 32.15 -11.12 -13.39
CA LYS A 144 33.09 -9.99 -13.47
C LYS A 144 33.11 -9.39 -14.87
N LEU A 145 32.98 -8.08 -14.94
CA LEU A 145 32.93 -7.36 -16.21
C LEU A 145 34.34 -6.94 -16.64
N SER A 146 34.63 -7.12 -17.93
CA SER A 146 35.76 -6.44 -18.56
C SER A 146 35.53 -4.93 -18.62
N ASP A 147 36.60 -4.15 -18.78
CA ASP A 147 36.51 -2.69 -18.88
C ASP A 147 35.62 -2.22 -20.05
N SER A 148 35.59 -2.95 -21.17
CA SER A 148 34.71 -2.65 -22.29
C SER A 148 33.25 -2.92 -21.95
N GLN A 149 32.95 -4.09 -21.36
CA GLN A 149 31.60 -4.45 -20.93
C GLN A 149 31.07 -3.49 -19.86
N PHE A 150 31.89 -3.13 -18.88
CA PHE A 150 31.54 -2.16 -17.84
C PHE A 150 31.13 -0.80 -18.44
N ARG A 151 31.92 -0.27 -19.39
CA ARG A 151 31.62 1.01 -20.05
C ARG A 151 30.33 0.95 -20.86
N GLU A 152 30.05 -0.18 -21.50
CA GLU A 152 28.83 -0.38 -22.29
C GLU A 152 27.60 -0.45 -21.40
N ILE A 153 27.64 -1.24 -20.32
CA ILE A 153 26.56 -1.35 -19.33
C ILE A 153 26.25 0.02 -18.73
N VAL A 154 27.28 0.76 -18.28
CA VAL A 154 27.10 2.10 -17.72
C VAL A 154 26.43 3.04 -18.74
N ARG A 155 26.80 2.97 -20.03
CA ARG A 155 26.16 3.80 -21.07
C ARG A 155 24.69 3.44 -21.28
N ASN A 156 24.35 2.16 -21.30
CA ASN A 156 22.97 1.70 -21.51
C ASN A 156 22.07 2.06 -20.34
N PHE A 157 22.50 1.75 -19.11
CA PHE A 157 21.78 2.14 -17.89
C PHE A 157 21.66 3.67 -17.77
N GLN A 158 22.67 4.45 -18.19
CA GLN A 158 22.58 5.91 -18.20
C GLN A 158 21.56 6.42 -19.24
N LYS A 159 21.47 5.76 -20.41
CA LYS A 159 20.48 6.08 -21.44
C LYS A 159 19.06 5.78 -20.94
N GLU A 160 18.86 4.64 -20.28
CA GLU A 160 17.59 4.27 -19.66
C GLU A 160 17.19 5.27 -18.55
N ALA A 161 18.10 5.58 -17.63
CA ALA A 161 17.86 6.51 -16.52
C ALA A 161 17.56 7.96 -17.00
N THR A 162 18.02 8.35 -18.19
CA THR A 162 17.77 9.70 -18.74
C THR A 162 16.56 9.78 -19.65
N ASN A 163 15.98 8.65 -20.07
CA ASN A 163 14.82 8.62 -20.94
C ASN A 163 13.52 8.79 -20.14
N ILE A 164 13.08 10.03 -19.96
CA ILE A 164 11.88 10.38 -19.17
C ILE A 164 10.57 10.08 -19.94
N TYR A 165 10.61 10.10 -21.28
CA TYR A 165 9.45 9.85 -22.14
C TYR A 165 9.49 8.41 -22.66
N GLY A 166 8.92 7.47 -21.90
CA GLY A 166 8.78 6.08 -22.38
C GLY A 166 8.95 4.96 -21.36
N LYS A 167 8.85 5.22 -20.04
CA LYS A 167 8.82 4.17 -19.00
C LYS A 167 7.51 3.34 -19.02
N ASN A 168 7.09 2.88 -20.20
CA ASN A 168 6.02 1.89 -20.33
C ASN A 168 6.59 0.47 -20.33
N LYS A 169 7.92 0.32 -20.27
CA LYS A 169 8.59 -0.96 -20.23
C LYS A 169 9.74 -0.92 -19.21
N ILE A 170 9.78 -1.88 -18.31
CA ILE A 170 10.95 -2.18 -17.48
C ILE A 170 11.68 -3.36 -18.11
N GLU A 171 12.99 -3.27 -18.19
CA GLU A 171 13.85 -4.38 -18.60
C GLU A 171 14.71 -4.79 -17.40
N GLN A 172 14.73 -6.09 -17.10
CA GLN A 172 15.46 -6.65 -15.98
C GLN A 172 16.29 -7.83 -16.48
N LEU A 173 17.60 -7.77 -16.23
CA LEU A 173 18.47 -8.92 -16.46
C LEU A 173 18.26 -9.97 -15.37
N CYS A 174 18.24 -11.23 -15.76
CA CYS A 174 18.02 -12.37 -14.90
C CYS A 174 18.91 -13.55 -15.33
N VAL A 175 19.18 -14.48 -14.42
CA VAL A 175 19.74 -15.80 -14.71
C VAL A 175 18.60 -16.80 -14.69
N ASN A 176 18.48 -17.61 -15.75
CA ASN A 176 17.57 -18.75 -15.78
C ASN A 176 17.88 -19.71 -14.62
N VAL A 177 16.85 -20.15 -13.91
CA VAL A 177 16.95 -21.26 -12.96
C VAL A 177 16.12 -22.44 -13.48
N LEU A 178 14.90 -22.19 -13.97
CA LEU A 178 14.06 -23.20 -14.59
C LEU A 178 13.12 -22.56 -15.61
N SER A 179 13.13 -23.08 -16.83
CA SER A 179 12.24 -22.67 -17.91
C SER A 179 11.57 -23.88 -18.57
N ILE A 180 10.39 -23.67 -19.14
CA ILE A 180 9.63 -24.69 -19.86
C ILE A 180 9.63 -24.30 -21.34
N ASN A 181 10.18 -25.17 -22.17
CA ASN A 181 10.17 -25.02 -23.61
C ASN A 181 8.83 -25.50 -24.16
N THR A 182 8.00 -24.55 -24.57
CA THR A 182 6.67 -24.79 -25.14
C THR A 182 6.72 -24.65 -26.66
N LYS A 183 5.68 -25.12 -27.36
CA LYS A 183 5.57 -24.93 -28.83
C LYS A 183 5.56 -23.46 -29.25
N GLN A 184 5.13 -22.56 -28.38
CA GLN A 184 5.03 -21.13 -28.64
C GLN A 184 6.32 -20.39 -28.25
N GLY A 185 7.22 -21.02 -27.49
CA GLY A 185 8.46 -20.43 -27.03
C GLY A 185 8.78 -20.76 -25.58
N LEU A 186 9.74 -20.04 -25.01
CA LEU A 186 10.28 -20.29 -23.68
C LEU A 186 9.43 -19.60 -22.61
N TYR A 187 8.83 -20.39 -21.72
CA TYR A 187 8.19 -19.93 -20.49
C TYR A 187 9.22 -19.94 -19.37
N VAL A 188 9.59 -18.78 -18.82
CA VAL A 188 10.57 -18.72 -17.71
C VAL A 188 9.83 -18.86 -16.39
N LEU A 189 9.92 -20.03 -15.76
CA LEU A 189 9.22 -20.32 -14.50
C LEU A 189 9.98 -19.78 -13.29
N ALA A 190 11.28 -19.98 -13.24
CA ALA A 190 12.12 -19.58 -12.11
C ALA A 190 13.39 -18.87 -12.61
N TYR A 191 13.71 -17.74 -11.99
CA TYR A 191 14.89 -16.96 -12.35
C TYR A 191 15.45 -16.19 -11.16
N LYS A 192 16.76 -15.90 -11.17
CA LYS A 192 17.43 -15.00 -10.22
C LYS A 192 17.67 -13.66 -10.89
N LYS A 193 17.20 -12.56 -10.29
CA LYS A 193 17.46 -11.20 -10.82
C LYS A 193 18.96 -10.90 -10.79
N LEU A 194 19.50 -10.31 -11.84
CA LEU A 194 20.88 -9.82 -11.89
C LEU A 194 20.91 -8.33 -11.58
N TYR A 195 21.81 -7.94 -10.69
CA TYR A 195 22.05 -6.56 -10.34
C TYR A 195 23.47 -6.14 -10.70
N PHE A 196 23.61 -4.91 -11.17
CA PHE A 196 24.90 -4.33 -11.51
C PHE A 196 25.55 -3.73 -10.28
N ASP A 197 26.56 -4.43 -9.75
CA ASP A 197 27.44 -3.93 -8.70
C ASP A 197 28.49 -3.01 -9.32
N VAL A 198 28.24 -1.72 -9.18
CA VAL A 198 29.08 -0.66 -9.75
C VAL A 198 30.45 -0.60 -9.05
N GLU A 199 30.54 -0.92 -7.75
CA GLU A 199 31.77 -0.82 -6.97
C GLU A 199 32.74 -1.94 -7.35
N ASN A 200 32.22 -3.16 -7.39
CA ASN A 200 33.00 -4.36 -7.70
C ASN A 200 33.13 -4.63 -9.20
N ARG A 201 32.41 -3.87 -10.04
CA ARG A 201 32.36 -4.01 -11.50
C ARG A 201 31.92 -5.41 -11.93
N GLU A 202 30.84 -5.89 -11.33
CA GLU A 202 30.29 -7.22 -11.60
C GLU A 202 28.76 -7.20 -11.72
N LEU A 203 28.20 -8.22 -12.36
CA LEU A 203 26.77 -8.52 -12.28
C LEU A 203 26.59 -9.61 -11.22
N LYS A 204 25.82 -9.30 -10.17
CA LYS A 204 25.55 -10.21 -9.07
C LYS A 204 24.13 -10.75 -9.15
N ALA A 205 23.96 -12.06 -9.07
CA ALA A 205 22.66 -12.69 -8.97
C ALA A 205 22.07 -12.47 -7.56
N SER A 206 20.77 -12.25 -7.51
CA SER A 206 19.97 -12.27 -6.29
C SER A 206 20.10 -13.62 -5.59
N ASP A 207 20.25 -13.62 -4.27
CA ASP A 207 20.26 -14.86 -3.49
C ASP A 207 18.92 -15.59 -3.62
N ARG A 208 17.82 -14.82 -3.68
CA ARG A 208 16.45 -15.35 -3.81
C ARG A 208 16.06 -15.62 -5.26
N THR A 209 15.47 -16.79 -5.49
CA THR A 209 14.79 -17.17 -6.74
C THR A 209 13.40 -16.52 -6.82
N THR A 210 13.05 -15.97 -7.98
CA THR A 210 11.72 -15.42 -8.28
C THR A 210 10.94 -16.43 -9.12
N ILE A 211 9.69 -16.72 -8.73
CA ILE A 211 8.80 -17.63 -9.46
C ILE A 211 7.77 -16.84 -10.26
N SER A 212 7.63 -17.17 -11.54
CA SER A 212 6.65 -16.59 -12.46
C SER A 212 5.52 -17.59 -12.70
N MET A 213 4.41 -17.44 -11.96
CA MET A 213 3.21 -18.26 -12.16
C MET A 213 2.48 -17.95 -13.47
N GLU A 214 2.75 -16.79 -14.05
CA GLU A 214 2.25 -16.39 -15.37
C GLU A 214 3.41 -15.79 -16.19
N PHE A 215 3.37 -16.01 -17.49
CA PHE A 215 4.40 -15.52 -18.41
C PHE A 215 3.83 -15.33 -19.81
N THR A 216 4.19 -14.26 -20.48
CA THR A 216 3.75 -13.99 -21.85
C THR A 216 4.76 -14.52 -22.84
N VAL A 217 4.33 -15.47 -23.67
CA VAL A 217 5.11 -16.09 -24.75
C VAL A 217 4.47 -15.72 -26.08
N ASP A 218 5.21 -15.03 -26.94
CA ASP A 218 4.74 -14.58 -28.27
C ASP A 218 3.38 -13.84 -28.23
N GLY A 219 3.22 -12.93 -27.25
CA GLY A 219 1.98 -12.16 -27.05
C GLY A 219 0.83 -12.92 -26.40
N THR A 220 1.00 -14.22 -26.12
CA THR A 220 0.00 -15.03 -25.41
C THR A 220 0.38 -15.26 -23.96
N LYS A 221 -0.54 -14.94 -23.05
CA LYS A 221 -0.35 -15.18 -21.61
C LYS A 221 -0.51 -16.67 -21.32
N GLN A 222 0.53 -17.29 -20.80
CA GLN A 222 0.53 -18.65 -20.31
C GLN A 222 0.57 -18.66 -18.77
N SER A 223 0.10 -19.75 -18.17
CA SER A 223 0.08 -19.95 -16.73
C SER A 223 0.66 -21.30 -16.36
N ILE A 224 1.32 -21.37 -15.20
CA ILE A 224 1.85 -22.61 -14.63
C ILE A 224 0.78 -23.70 -14.46
N ARG A 225 -0.49 -23.32 -14.33
CA ARG A 225 -1.68 -24.22 -14.34
C ARG A 225 -1.73 -25.16 -15.55
N GLN A 226 -1.07 -24.81 -16.65
CA GLN A 226 -1.01 -25.65 -17.84
C GLN A 226 0.03 -26.78 -17.72
N PHE A 227 0.93 -26.69 -16.74
CA PHE A 227 2.09 -27.58 -16.62
C PHE A 227 2.20 -28.28 -15.25
N LEU A 228 1.62 -27.71 -14.20
CA LEU A 228 1.65 -28.25 -12.83
C LEU A 228 0.22 -28.31 -12.26
N ASP A 229 -0.10 -29.40 -11.59
CA ASP A 229 -1.41 -29.60 -10.96
C ASP A 229 -1.56 -28.77 -9.68
N ASP A 230 -2.80 -28.38 -9.35
CA ASP A 230 -3.10 -27.51 -8.20
C ASP A 230 -2.63 -28.11 -6.86
N GLU A 231 -2.60 -29.45 -6.75
CA GLU A 231 -2.11 -30.15 -5.55
C GLU A 231 -0.60 -29.99 -5.32
N ASP A 232 0.17 -29.67 -6.37
CA ASP A 232 1.63 -29.57 -6.33
C ASP A 232 2.13 -28.12 -6.16
N TYR A 233 1.24 -27.12 -6.02
CA TYR A 233 1.65 -25.72 -5.90
C TYR A 233 2.46 -25.40 -4.64
N TYR A 234 2.26 -26.15 -3.56
CA TYR A 234 3.05 -25.99 -2.34
C TYR A 234 4.56 -26.20 -2.58
N LEU A 235 4.94 -26.92 -3.64
CA LEU A 235 6.34 -27.13 -4.00
C LEU A 235 7.01 -25.82 -4.43
N LEU A 236 6.26 -24.87 -5.01
CA LEU A 236 6.77 -23.59 -5.46
C LEU A 236 7.13 -22.65 -4.31
N ASP A 237 6.54 -22.83 -3.13
CA ASP A 237 6.82 -22.02 -1.94
C ASP A 237 8.26 -22.22 -1.44
N ASP A 238 8.79 -23.44 -1.58
CA ASP A 238 10.18 -23.80 -1.29
C ASP A 238 10.90 -24.34 -2.53
N PHE A 239 10.92 -23.51 -3.57
CA PHE A 239 11.43 -23.90 -4.88
C PHE A 239 12.88 -24.43 -4.85
N GLU A 240 13.76 -23.84 -4.05
CA GLU A 240 15.20 -24.20 -4.06
C GLU A 240 15.43 -25.65 -3.60
N ASN A 241 14.64 -26.14 -2.64
CA ASN A 241 14.71 -27.53 -2.18
C ASN A 241 13.90 -28.48 -3.07
N ASN A 242 12.88 -27.98 -3.77
CA ASN A 242 11.95 -28.78 -4.56
C ASN A 242 12.22 -28.76 -6.08
N GLN A 243 13.29 -28.12 -6.55
CA GLN A 243 13.55 -27.88 -7.97
C GLN A 243 13.49 -29.17 -8.82
N GLU A 244 14.15 -30.25 -8.40
CA GLU A 244 14.14 -31.54 -9.11
C GLU A 244 12.74 -32.18 -9.12
N ILE A 245 12.02 -32.11 -8.00
CA ILE A 245 10.66 -32.66 -7.89
C ILE A 245 9.71 -31.90 -8.84
N ILE A 246 9.79 -30.57 -8.86
CA ILE A 246 8.99 -29.72 -9.75
C ILE A 246 9.27 -30.05 -11.21
N LYS A 247 10.55 -30.19 -11.57
CA LYS A 247 11.00 -30.57 -12.93
C LYS A 247 10.44 -31.93 -13.33
N ASP A 248 10.50 -32.92 -12.45
CA ASP A 248 9.96 -34.26 -12.70
C ASP A 248 8.45 -34.22 -12.89
N ARG A 249 7.70 -33.51 -12.04
CA ARG A 249 6.24 -33.35 -12.15
C ARG A 249 5.85 -32.73 -13.49
N ILE A 250 6.49 -31.62 -13.86
CA ILE A 250 6.23 -30.94 -15.14
C ILE A 250 6.50 -31.88 -16.32
N THR A 251 7.63 -32.59 -16.29
CA THR A 251 8.05 -33.49 -17.38
C THR A 251 7.13 -34.70 -17.53
N LEU A 252 6.71 -35.30 -16.41
CA LEU A 252 5.80 -36.46 -16.38
C LEU A 252 4.39 -36.11 -16.87
N SER A 253 3.83 -35.00 -16.39
CA SER A 253 2.48 -34.58 -16.77
C SER A 253 2.42 -34.05 -18.21
N ASN A 254 3.56 -33.64 -18.78
CA ASN A 254 3.61 -32.98 -20.09
C ASN A 254 4.70 -33.57 -21.02
N PRO A 255 4.49 -34.73 -21.65
CA PRO A 255 5.50 -35.39 -22.49
C PRO A 255 5.95 -34.59 -23.74
N LYS A 256 5.25 -33.51 -24.07
CA LYS A 256 5.48 -32.68 -25.27
C LYS A 256 6.30 -31.42 -24.99
N VAL A 257 6.62 -31.13 -23.73
CA VAL A 257 7.44 -29.97 -23.34
C VAL A 257 8.77 -30.47 -22.80
N SER A 258 9.78 -29.61 -22.85
CA SER A 258 11.09 -29.88 -22.29
C SER A 258 11.40 -28.82 -21.23
N VAL A 259 11.92 -29.24 -20.09
CA VAL A 259 12.32 -28.33 -19.00
C VAL A 259 13.82 -28.06 -19.10
N ASP A 260 14.20 -26.78 -18.97
CA ASP A 260 15.57 -26.26 -19.10
C ASP A 260 15.98 -25.57 -17.79
N ASP A 261 16.91 -26.20 -17.07
CA ASP A 261 17.50 -25.75 -15.81
C ASP A 261 18.91 -25.16 -16.00
N MET A 262 19.37 -24.98 -17.24
CA MET A 262 20.71 -24.47 -17.50
C MET A 262 20.79 -22.98 -17.13
N PRO A 263 21.81 -22.54 -16.39
CA PRO A 263 21.97 -21.13 -16.06
C PRO A 263 22.46 -20.33 -17.27
N TYR A 264 21.68 -19.35 -17.71
CA TYR A 264 22.09 -18.36 -18.71
C TYR A 264 21.37 -17.03 -18.49
N ILE A 265 21.95 -15.95 -19.02
CA ILE A 265 21.35 -14.62 -18.92
C ILE A 265 20.13 -14.52 -19.84
N ILE A 266 19.03 -14.07 -19.26
CA ILE A 266 17.79 -13.71 -19.96
C ILE A 266 17.46 -12.26 -19.60
N ALA A 267 16.86 -11.52 -20.53
CA ALA A 267 16.21 -10.26 -20.21
C ALA A 267 14.70 -10.41 -20.20
N MET A 268 14.14 -9.83 -19.16
CA MET A 268 12.73 -9.86 -18.84
C MET A 268 12.16 -8.45 -19.06
N GLY A 269 11.12 -8.36 -19.88
CA GLY A 269 10.33 -7.15 -20.09
C GLY A 269 9.08 -7.16 -19.22
N TYR A 270 8.71 -5.99 -18.70
CA TYR A 270 7.46 -5.75 -17.97
C TYR A 270 6.80 -4.50 -18.52
N ASP A 271 5.59 -4.61 -19.03
CA ASP A 271 4.87 -3.47 -19.60
C ASP A 271 4.11 -2.72 -18.49
N ILE A 272 4.60 -1.54 -18.11
CA ILE A 272 3.92 -0.68 -17.14
C ILE A 272 2.71 -0.03 -17.81
N LEU A 273 1.51 -0.40 -17.38
CA LEU A 273 0.25 0.17 -17.87
C LEU A 273 0.11 1.65 -17.53
N ILE A 274 0.46 2.03 -16.30
CA ILE A 274 0.34 3.40 -15.79
C ILE A 274 1.58 3.72 -14.94
N ASN A 275 2.27 4.80 -15.27
CA ASN A 275 3.35 5.31 -14.44
C ASN A 275 2.79 6.26 -13.37
N LEU A 276 2.76 5.80 -12.11
CA LEU A 276 2.19 6.52 -10.97
C LEU A 276 3.12 7.55 -10.33
N ASP A 277 4.35 7.73 -10.85
CA ASP A 277 5.33 8.62 -10.23
C ASP A 277 4.83 10.06 -10.14
N LYS A 278 4.11 10.55 -11.16
CA LYS A 278 3.59 11.92 -11.21
C LYS A 278 2.44 12.14 -10.23
N GLU A 279 1.51 11.19 -10.16
CA GLU A 279 0.38 11.20 -9.24
C GLU A 279 0.87 11.18 -7.80
N TYR A 280 1.88 10.37 -7.51
CA TYR A 280 2.46 10.27 -6.18
C TYR A 280 3.25 11.52 -5.80
N GLU A 281 3.93 12.15 -6.76
CA GLU A 281 4.54 13.47 -6.55
C GLU A 281 3.49 14.53 -6.19
N ALA A 282 2.38 14.58 -6.93
CA ALA A 282 1.27 15.51 -6.64
C ALA A 282 0.67 15.25 -5.24
N ILE A 283 0.55 13.99 -4.82
CA ILE A 283 0.07 13.65 -3.47
C ILE A 283 1.06 14.14 -2.40
N ILE A 284 2.36 13.98 -2.60
CA ILE A 284 3.38 14.46 -1.66
C ILE A 284 3.35 16.00 -1.55
N GLU A 285 3.14 16.70 -2.66
CA GLU A 285 3.01 18.16 -2.66
C GLU A 285 1.75 18.62 -1.95
N MET A 286 0.58 18.05 -2.31
CA MET A 286 -0.69 18.31 -1.62
C MET A 286 -0.57 18.02 -0.12
N TYR A 287 0.20 17.00 0.28
CA TYR A 287 0.39 16.65 1.68
C TYR A 287 1.07 17.72 2.54
N ARG A 288 1.89 18.58 1.93
CA ARG A 288 2.52 19.71 2.65
C ARG A 288 1.56 20.83 2.96
N GLU A 289 0.51 20.98 2.16
CA GLU A 289 -0.59 21.86 2.46
C GLU A 289 -1.46 21.21 3.56
N ASP A 290 -2.25 22.00 4.31
CA ASP A 290 -3.01 21.46 5.43
C ASP A 290 -3.98 20.36 4.97
N THR A 291 -3.57 19.11 5.17
CA THR A 291 -4.27 17.94 4.65
C THR A 291 -5.38 17.45 5.57
N SER A 292 -6.38 16.84 4.94
CA SER A 292 -7.49 16.23 5.66
C SER A 292 -7.01 15.07 6.55
N VAL A 293 -7.69 14.87 7.67
CA VAL A 293 -7.37 13.84 8.66
C VAL A 293 -7.32 12.41 8.06
N PRO A 294 -8.21 12.01 7.13
CA PRO A 294 -8.12 10.70 6.48
C PRO A 294 -6.82 10.48 5.70
N ILE A 295 -6.32 11.51 5.01
CA ILE A 295 -5.05 11.42 4.26
C ILE A 295 -3.88 11.28 5.24
N LYS A 296 -3.89 12.05 6.34
CA LYS A 296 -2.90 11.91 7.42
C LYS A 296 -2.92 10.51 8.05
N ALA A 297 -4.11 9.92 8.19
CA ALA A 297 -4.28 8.56 8.69
C ALA A 297 -3.73 7.49 7.75
N PHE A 298 -4.02 7.61 6.45
CA PHE A 298 -3.51 6.72 5.41
C PHE A 298 -1.99 6.64 5.43
N PHE A 299 -1.35 7.78 5.69
CA PHE A 299 0.09 7.91 5.82
C PHE A 299 0.65 7.62 7.23
N GLY A 300 -0.16 7.08 8.14
CA GLY A 300 0.30 6.61 9.45
C GLY A 300 0.60 7.71 10.48
N GLU A 301 0.22 8.96 10.23
CA GLU A 301 0.47 10.08 11.16
C GLU A 301 -0.56 10.21 12.30
N LEU A 302 -1.68 9.46 12.25
CA LEU A 302 -2.66 9.45 13.34
C LEU A 302 -2.21 8.58 14.51
N VAL A 303 -1.25 9.09 15.28
CA VAL A 303 -0.71 8.42 16.48
C VAL A 303 -1.58 8.65 17.72
N LYS A 304 -2.52 9.61 17.69
CA LYS A 304 -3.37 9.95 18.83
C LYS A 304 -4.85 9.89 18.49
N ARG A 305 -5.64 9.19 19.34
CA ARG A 305 -7.10 9.26 19.29
C ARG A 305 -7.52 10.71 19.58
N PRO A 306 -8.26 11.38 18.67
CA PRO A 306 -8.69 12.74 18.91
C PRO A 306 -9.62 12.80 20.12
N SER A 307 -9.33 13.69 21.07
CA SER A 307 -10.14 13.91 22.27
C SER A 307 -11.37 14.74 21.89
N ARG A 308 -12.39 14.10 21.33
CA ARG A 308 -13.71 14.73 21.16
C ARG A 308 -14.63 14.32 22.30
N ARG A 309 -15.03 15.33 23.08
CA ARG A 309 -15.94 15.19 24.22
C ARG A 309 -17.41 15.44 23.87
N LYS A 310 -17.71 15.94 22.65
CA LYS A 310 -19.08 16.21 22.23
C LYS A 310 -19.80 14.89 21.97
N GLU A 311 -20.91 14.69 22.66
CA GLU A 311 -21.81 13.55 22.48
C GLU A 311 -22.82 13.89 21.38
N TYR A 312 -23.08 12.92 20.50
CA TYR A 312 -23.98 13.08 19.36
C TYR A 312 -25.21 12.19 19.59
N PRO A 313 -26.43 12.77 19.66
CA PRO A 313 -27.65 11.98 19.71
C PRO A 313 -27.75 11.05 18.52
N LEU A 314 -27.98 9.76 18.77
CA LEU A 314 -28.21 8.76 17.73
C LEU A 314 -29.66 8.83 17.24
N ALA A 315 -29.83 8.74 15.93
CA ALA A 315 -31.15 8.67 15.29
C ALA A 315 -31.17 7.47 14.34
N LEU A 316 -32.08 6.54 14.61
CA LEU A 316 -32.20 5.28 13.86
C LEU A 316 -33.48 5.30 13.05
N LEU A 317 -33.39 4.87 11.79
CA LEU A 317 -34.57 4.68 10.93
C LEU A 317 -35.31 3.38 11.27
N ASN A 318 -34.57 2.34 11.66
CA ASN A 318 -35.14 1.10 12.14
C ASN A 318 -34.53 0.69 13.49
N LYS A 319 -35.29 -0.11 14.26
CA LYS A 319 -34.87 -0.57 15.60
C LYS A 319 -34.07 -1.88 15.56
N LYS A 320 -33.76 -2.41 14.38
CA LYS A 320 -33.03 -3.68 14.23
C LYS A 320 -31.53 -3.40 14.16
N VAL A 321 -30.96 -2.94 15.27
CA VAL A 321 -29.55 -2.54 15.38
C VAL A 321 -28.98 -3.17 16.64
N ASN A 322 -27.78 -3.75 16.55
CA ASN A 322 -27.07 -4.30 17.71
C ASN A 322 -26.09 -3.27 18.31
N ILE A 323 -25.53 -3.59 19.49
CA ILE A 323 -24.61 -2.68 20.19
C ILE A 323 -23.36 -2.33 19.36
N ASP A 324 -22.84 -3.26 18.55
CA ASP A 324 -21.66 -3.03 17.71
C ASP A 324 -21.96 -2.05 16.56
N GLN A 325 -23.13 -2.17 15.94
CA GLN A 325 -23.59 -1.22 14.92
C GLN A 325 -23.85 0.17 15.53
N LEU A 326 -24.42 0.25 16.74
CA LEU A 326 -24.58 1.51 17.46
C LEU A 326 -23.22 2.14 17.80
N LEU A 327 -22.25 1.33 18.21
CA LEU A 327 -20.87 1.77 18.44
C LEU A 327 -20.24 2.31 17.17
N ALA A 328 -20.43 1.62 16.03
CA ALA A 328 -19.94 2.06 14.73
C ALA A 328 -20.53 3.42 14.32
N ILE A 329 -21.86 3.60 14.46
CA ILE A 329 -22.54 4.87 14.16
C ILE A 329 -22.01 5.99 15.07
N ASN A 330 -21.91 5.74 16.37
CA ASN A 330 -21.39 6.71 17.34
C ASN A 330 -19.94 7.11 17.03
N ASN A 331 -19.08 6.14 16.70
CA ASN A 331 -17.70 6.38 16.34
C ASN A 331 -17.56 7.19 15.05
N ALA A 332 -18.40 6.92 14.03
CA ALA A 332 -18.43 7.68 12.78
C ALA A 332 -18.81 9.16 13.00
N MET A 333 -19.67 9.45 13.96
CA MET A 333 -20.04 10.84 14.33
C MET A 333 -18.98 11.53 15.17
N LYS A 334 -18.33 10.79 16.06
CA LYS A 334 -17.37 11.32 17.03
C LYS A 334 -16.02 11.59 16.38
N TYR A 335 -15.47 10.60 15.68
CA TYR A 335 -14.11 10.64 15.18
C TYR A 335 -14.04 11.21 13.75
N PRO A 336 -12.94 11.88 13.38
CA PRO A 336 -12.74 12.37 12.00
C PRO A 336 -12.53 11.25 10.98
N LEU A 337 -12.27 10.03 11.45
CA LEU A 337 -12.12 8.83 10.64
C LEU A 337 -12.55 7.62 11.47
N ALA A 338 -13.34 6.73 10.88
CA ALA A 338 -13.75 5.48 11.47
C ALA A 338 -13.64 4.36 10.44
N TYR A 339 -12.95 3.27 10.78
CA TYR A 339 -12.90 2.05 9.98
C TYR A 339 -13.87 1.05 10.59
N VAL A 340 -14.87 0.65 9.81
CA VAL A 340 -15.90 -0.29 10.26
C VAL A 340 -15.82 -1.54 9.40
N GLN A 341 -15.44 -2.66 10.02
CA GLN A 341 -15.44 -3.95 9.36
C GLN A 341 -16.81 -4.61 9.52
N GLY A 342 -17.43 -5.00 8.40
CA GLY A 342 -18.68 -5.75 8.40
C GLY A 342 -18.51 -7.09 7.69
N PRO A 343 -18.49 -8.24 8.40
CA PRO A 343 -18.55 -9.57 7.79
C PRO A 343 -19.81 -9.76 6.90
N PRO A 344 -19.86 -10.77 6.02
CA PRO A 344 -21.07 -11.08 5.24
C PRO A 344 -22.31 -11.27 6.15
N GLY A 345 -23.47 -10.73 5.76
CA GLY A 345 -24.72 -10.87 6.52
C GLY A 345 -24.89 -9.95 7.74
N THR A 346 -23.90 -9.16 8.13
CA THR A 346 -23.93 -8.32 9.36
C THR A 346 -24.68 -6.99 9.24
N GLY A 347 -25.52 -6.82 8.20
CA GLY A 347 -26.36 -5.63 8.08
C GLY A 347 -25.63 -4.33 7.71
N LYS A 348 -24.51 -4.40 6.98
CA LYS A 348 -23.71 -3.23 6.53
C LYS A 348 -24.57 -2.06 5.99
N THR A 349 -25.51 -2.36 5.09
CA THR A 349 -26.41 -1.35 4.51
C THR A 349 -27.23 -0.65 5.58
N ASN A 350 -27.73 -1.40 6.57
CA ASN A 350 -28.51 -0.85 7.68
C ASN A 350 -27.66 0.09 8.55
N THR A 351 -26.41 -0.29 8.84
CA THR A 351 -25.47 0.57 9.56
C THR A 351 -25.20 1.87 8.80
N ILE A 352 -25.06 1.82 7.47
CA ILE A 352 -24.87 3.01 6.63
C ILE A 352 -26.09 3.93 6.68
N ILE A 353 -27.30 3.37 6.51
CA ILE A 353 -28.57 4.11 6.55
C ILE A 353 -28.74 4.82 7.90
N ASN A 354 -28.53 4.11 9.01
CA ASN A 354 -28.63 4.70 10.35
C ASN A 354 -27.52 5.72 10.64
N THR A 355 -26.32 5.55 10.06
CA THR A 355 -25.25 6.56 10.13
C THR A 355 -25.65 7.84 9.42
N ILE A 356 -26.17 7.75 8.18
CA ILE A 356 -26.64 8.91 7.40
C ILE A 356 -27.79 9.61 8.14
N THR A 357 -28.73 8.83 8.68
CA THR A 357 -29.85 9.34 9.48
C THR A 357 -29.34 10.12 10.68
N THR A 358 -28.45 9.51 11.48
CA THR A 358 -27.83 10.17 12.63
C THR A 358 -27.11 11.45 12.21
N ALA A 359 -26.34 11.43 11.12
CA ALA A 359 -25.64 12.60 10.61
C ALA A 359 -26.62 13.73 10.24
N PHE A 360 -27.69 13.41 9.53
CA PHE A 360 -28.74 14.36 9.14
C PHE A 360 -29.40 15.02 10.37
N PHE A 361 -29.79 14.24 11.38
CA PHE A 361 -30.38 14.76 12.63
C PHE A 361 -29.40 15.56 13.50
N ASN A 362 -28.11 15.50 13.19
CA ASN A 362 -27.05 16.29 13.83
C ASN A 362 -26.56 17.43 12.93
N ASP A 363 -27.40 17.88 11.98
CA ASP A 363 -27.14 18.98 11.05
C ASP A 363 -25.84 18.80 10.24
N ARG A 364 -25.56 17.55 9.83
CA ARG A 364 -24.42 17.22 8.96
C ARG A 364 -24.88 16.91 7.54
N THR A 365 -24.12 17.40 6.57
CA THR A 365 -24.21 16.97 5.17
C THR A 365 -23.39 15.70 4.96
N VAL A 366 -23.90 14.76 4.16
CA VAL A 366 -23.23 13.49 3.89
C VAL A 366 -23.05 13.30 2.39
N LEU A 367 -21.82 12.93 1.99
CA LEU A 367 -21.51 12.39 0.67
C LEU A 367 -21.34 10.88 0.79
N LEU A 368 -22.17 10.10 0.12
CA LEU A 368 -22.06 8.65 0.04
C LEU A 368 -21.45 8.24 -1.30
N THR A 369 -20.37 7.47 -1.25
CA THR A 369 -19.68 6.94 -2.44
C THR A 369 -19.47 5.43 -2.32
N SER A 370 -19.53 4.73 -3.45
CA SER A 370 -19.25 3.29 -3.54
C SER A 370 -18.62 2.99 -4.89
N PHE A 371 -17.81 1.93 -4.96
CA PHE A 371 -17.24 1.45 -6.22
C PHE A 371 -18.32 0.92 -7.18
N ASN A 372 -19.40 0.36 -6.62
CA ASN A 372 -20.53 -0.18 -7.37
C ASN A 372 -21.78 0.70 -7.19
N ASN A 373 -22.65 0.73 -8.20
CA ASN A 373 -23.92 1.46 -8.16
C ASN A 373 -24.94 0.83 -7.20
N HIS A 374 -25.04 -0.50 -7.15
CA HIS A 374 -26.08 -1.20 -6.38
C HIS A 374 -26.15 -0.78 -4.90
N PRO A 375 -25.04 -0.68 -4.12
CA PRO A 375 -25.11 -0.19 -2.75
C PRO A 375 -25.64 1.24 -2.61
N ILE A 376 -25.36 2.12 -3.59
CA ILE A 376 -25.85 3.50 -3.58
C ILE A 376 -27.35 3.52 -3.83
N ASP A 377 -27.79 2.75 -4.84
CA ASP A 377 -29.19 2.68 -5.26
C ASP A 377 -30.05 2.08 -4.14
N SER A 378 -29.59 1.01 -3.46
CA SER A 378 -30.29 0.44 -2.30
C SER A 378 -30.47 1.43 -1.14
N VAL A 379 -29.47 2.27 -0.88
CA VAL A 379 -29.58 3.30 0.17
C VAL A 379 -30.53 4.41 -0.27
N PHE A 380 -30.46 4.83 -1.53
CA PHE A 380 -31.34 5.85 -2.10
C PHE A 380 -32.81 5.42 -2.02
N ASP A 381 -33.12 4.18 -2.44
CA ASP A 381 -34.48 3.62 -2.40
C ASP A 381 -35.05 3.55 -0.99
N GLU A 382 -34.23 3.20 0.01
CA GLU A 382 -34.68 3.17 1.41
C GLU A 382 -35.09 4.56 1.90
N PHE A 383 -34.27 5.60 1.60
CA PHE A 383 -34.57 6.98 1.99
C PHE A 383 -35.78 7.56 1.24
N GLN A 384 -36.02 7.15 -0.01
CA GLN A 384 -37.21 7.56 -0.76
C GLN A 384 -38.51 6.96 -0.20
N ASN A 385 -38.42 5.80 0.45
CA ASN A 385 -39.57 5.03 0.92
C ASN A 385 -39.79 5.11 2.44
N ILE A 386 -39.20 6.11 3.11
CA ILE A 386 -39.45 6.33 4.54
C ILE A 386 -40.94 6.61 4.75
N ARG A 387 -41.61 5.77 5.54
CA ARG A 387 -43.03 5.94 5.88
C ARG A 387 -43.22 6.29 7.34
N TYR A 388 -44.11 7.24 7.59
CA TYR A 388 -44.65 7.50 8.91
C TYR A 388 -46.17 7.47 8.84
N ARG A 389 -46.77 6.47 9.48
CA ARG A 389 -48.18 6.09 9.26
C ARG A 389 -48.41 5.85 7.77
N ASP A 390 -49.43 6.45 7.17
CA ASP A 390 -49.79 6.26 5.76
C ASP A 390 -49.13 7.29 4.81
N LYS A 391 -48.15 8.06 5.30
CA LYS A 391 -47.47 9.09 4.51
C LYS A 391 -46.01 8.75 4.28
N VAL A 392 -45.55 8.95 3.05
CA VAL A 392 -44.12 8.94 2.70
C VAL A 392 -43.53 10.27 3.15
N ILE A 393 -42.43 10.22 3.91
CA ILE A 393 -41.68 11.39 4.35
C ILE A 393 -40.69 11.76 3.24
N PRO A 394 -40.77 12.97 2.67
CA PRO A 394 -39.73 13.45 1.76
C PRO A 394 -38.40 13.58 2.49
N PHE A 395 -37.34 12.97 1.96
CA PHE A 395 -35.99 13.06 2.50
C PHE A 395 -35.07 13.77 1.50
N PRO A 396 -34.29 14.78 1.91
CA PRO A 396 -33.46 15.56 0.98
C PRO A 396 -32.18 14.78 0.61
N ILE A 397 -32.29 13.95 -0.43
CA ILE A 397 -31.19 13.15 -0.98
C ILE A 397 -31.11 13.32 -2.50
N ILE A 398 -29.92 13.25 -3.09
CA ILE A 398 -29.71 13.36 -4.54
C ILE A 398 -28.76 12.26 -5.00
N ARG A 399 -29.08 11.58 -6.12
CA ARG A 399 -28.30 10.48 -6.69
C ARG A 399 -27.58 10.91 -7.97
N LEU A 400 -26.37 11.43 -7.81
CA LEU A 400 -25.53 11.82 -8.94
C LEU A 400 -24.99 10.59 -9.69
N GLY A 401 -24.76 10.72 -11.00
CA GLY A 401 -24.25 9.63 -11.83
C GLY A 401 -23.91 10.09 -13.25
N ASN A 402 -24.13 9.22 -14.23
CA ASN A 402 -24.07 9.60 -15.64
C ASN A 402 -25.14 10.66 -15.99
N ASN A 403 -25.09 11.18 -17.21
CA ASN A 403 -26.03 12.24 -17.64
C ASN A 403 -27.51 11.84 -17.49
N GLU A 404 -27.84 10.56 -17.67
CA GLU A 404 -29.20 10.03 -17.45
C GLU A 404 -29.61 10.12 -15.98
N LYS A 405 -28.75 9.66 -15.05
CA LYS A 405 -29.01 9.75 -13.60
C LYS A 405 -29.07 11.18 -13.10
N VAL A 406 -28.31 12.09 -13.72
CA VAL A 406 -28.41 13.52 -13.42
C VAL A 406 -29.77 14.08 -13.85
N ALA A 407 -30.29 13.71 -15.02
CA ALA A 407 -31.64 14.10 -15.45
C ALA A 407 -32.72 13.55 -14.49
N GLU A 408 -32.66 12.27 -14.15
CA GLU A 408 -33.58 11.65 -13.16
C GLU A 408 -33.53 12.38 -11.81
N SER A 409 -32.33 12.80 -11.37
CA SER A 409 -32.17 13.55 -10.13
C SER A 409 -32.80 14.94 -10.17
N LEU A 410 -32.77 15.62 -11.31
CA LEU A 410 -33.43 16.92 -11.47
C LEU A 410 -34.94 16.78 -11.38
N ASP A 411 -35.52 15.76 -12.02
CA ASP A 411 -36.94 15.45 -11.91
C ASP A 411 -37.33 15.13 -10.46
N TYR A 412 -36.49 14.37 -9.75
CA TYR A 412 -36.70 14.06 -8.33
C TYR A 412 -36.69 15.31 -7.43
N ILE A 413 -35.79 16.27 -7.68
CA ILE A 413 -35.74 17.54 -6.93
C ILE A 413 -37.04 18.32 -7.12
N ILE A 414 -37.56 18.39 -8.36
CA ILE A 414 -38.83 19.06 -8.66
C ILE A 414 -39.98 18.37 -7.92
N ASP A 415 -40.05 17.03 -7.97
CA ASP A 415 -41.08 16.25 -7.28
C ASP A 415 -41.06 16.46 -5.75
N ILE A 416 -39.89 16.43 -5.11
CA ILE A 416 -39.78 16.71 -3.67
C ILE A 416 -40.26 18.14 -3.36
N TYR A 417 -39.80 19.13 -4.15
CA TYR A 417 -40.17 20.52 -3.95
C TYR A 417 -41.69 20.71 -4.03
N GLU A 418 -42.33 20.13 -5.04
CA GLU A 418 -43.78 20.20 -5.24
C GLU A 418 -44.56 19.53 -4.10
N ARG A 419 -44.08 18.41 -3.56
CA ARG A 419 -44.68 17.73 -2.40
C ARG A 419 -44.52 18.51 -1.09
N THR A 420 -43.46 19.31 -0.96
CA THR A 420 -43.08 19.95 0.31
C THR A 420 -43.45 21.43 0.40
N LYS A 421 -43.66 22.14 -0.72
CA LYS A 421 -43.91 23.59 -0.76
C LYS A 421 -45.07 24.10 0.09
N ASN A 422 -46.09 23.26 0.32
CA ASN A 422 -47.31 23.61 1.06
C ASN A 422 -47.33 23.03 2.49
N ILE A 423 -46.20 22.50 2.99
CA ILE A 423 -46.12 21.94 4.34
C ILE A 423 -45.78 23.06 5.32
N ASP A 424 -46.72 23.36 6.22
CA ASP A 424 -46.48 24.30 7.32
C ASP A 424 -45.50 23.70 8.36
N ILE A 425 -44.35 24.36 8.55
CA ILE A 425 -43.32 23.95 9.51
C ILE A 425 -43.58 24.65 10.86
N TYR A 426 -43.82 23.86 11.90
CA TYR A 426 -44.01 24.35 13.27
C TYR A 426 -42.76 24.12 14.12
N ASP A 427 -41.84 25.08 14.14
CA ASP A 427 -40.54 25.00 14.84
C ASP A 427 -40.65 24.61 16.32
N LYS A 428 -41.71 25.06 17.00
CA LYS A 428 -41.95 24.76 18.42
C LYS A 428 -42.18 23.27 18.71
N THR A 429 -42.51 22.46 17.71
CA THR A 429 -42.75 21.01 17.87
C THR A 429 -41.45 20.24 18.03
N LEU A 430 -40.35 20.72 17.41
CA LEU A 430 -39.03 20.10 17.50
C LEU A 430 -38.36 20.32 18.87
N GLU A 431 -38.76 21.36 19.61
CA GLU A 431 -38.15 21.73 20.89
C GLU A 431 -38.73 20.99 22.10
N LYS A 432 -39.96 20.46 22.02
CA LYS A 432 -40.68 19.87 23.16
C LYS A 432 -39.97 18.66 23.81
N ASN A 433 -39.10 17.96 23.08
CA ASN A 433 -38.45 16.72 23.55
C ASN A 433 -36.92 16.83 23.71
N LYS A 434 -36.35 18.05 23.76
CA LYS A 434 -34.89 18.25 23.86
C LYS A 434 -34.31 17.67 25.17
N GLY A 435 -35.00 17.81 26.31
CA GLY A 435 -34.53 17.34 27.62
C GLY A 435 -34.35 15.82 27.71
N ASP A 436 -35.40 15.06 27.44
CA ASP A 436 -35.38 13.58 27.48
C ASP A 436 -34.37 12.98 26.48
N LYS A 437 -34.20 13.63 25.32
CA LYS A 437 -33.19 13.21 24.34
C LYS A 437 -31.77 13.32 24.88
N ILE A 438 -31.45 14.36 25.65
CA ILE A 438 -30.10 14.56 26.21
C ILE A 438 -29.78 13.46 27.23
N GLU A 439 -30.72 13.14 28.13
CA GLU A 439 -30.48 12.10 29.15
C GLU A 439 -30.32 10.71 28.53
N ARG A 440 -31.17 10.36 27.56
CA ARG A 440 -31.06 9.09 26.83
C ARG A 440 -29.75 8.99 26.05
N THR A 441 -29.33 10.09 25.41
CA THR A 441 -28.05 10.14 24.69
C THR A 441 -26.88 9.91 25.63
N LYS A 442 -26.89 10.51 26.82
CA LYS A 442 -25.84 10.29 27.84
C LYS A 442 -25.75 8.84 28.27
N LYS A 443 -26.88 8.23 28.66
CA LYS A 443 -26.94 6.81 29.07
C LYS A 443 -26.43 5.88 27.98
N LEU A 444 -26.88 6.07 26.75
CA LEU A 444 -26.42 5.27 25.61
C LEU A 444 -24.92 5.49 25.35
N THR A 445 -24.42 6.72 25.45
CA THR A 445 -23.00 7.01 25.28
C THR A 445 -22.15 6.34 26.38
N GLU A 446 -22.63 6.28 27.62
CA GLU A 446 -21.96 5.56 28.71
C GLU A 446 -21.94 4.04 28.47
N LEU A 447 -23.05 3.46 28.01
CA LEU A 447 -23.12 2.05 27.60
C LEU A 447 -22.14 1.75 26.47
N LEU A 448 -22.09 2.59 25.44
CA LEU A 448 -21.17 2.43 24.31
C LEU A 448 -19.70 2.57 24.74
N LYS A 449 -19.37 3.48 25.66
CA LYS A 449 -18.01 3.60 26.24
C LYS A 449 -17.63 2.34 27.02
N LYS A 450 -18.56 1.79 27.80
CA LYS A 450 -18.38 0.54 28.54
C LYS A 450 -18.13 -0.63 27.58
N HIS A 451 -18.95 -0.73 26.52
CA HIS A 451 -18.80 -1.77 25.49
C HIS A 451 -17.47 -1.63 24.72
N GLU A 452 -17.10 -0.42 24.28
CA GLU A 452 -15.80 -0.14 23.64
C GLU A 452 -14.64 -0.59 24.53
N ARG A 453 -14.72 -0.34 25.85
CA ARG A 453 -13.70 -0.77 26.81
C ARG A 453 -13.63 -2.28 26.94
N ILE A 454 -14.77 -2.98 26.95
CA ILE A 454 -14.82 -4.44 27.00
C ILE A 454 -14.16 -5.04 25.75
N ILE A 455 -14.45 -4.51 24.55
CA ILE A 455 -13.84 -4.96 23.30
C ILE A 455 -12.31 -4.77 23.34
N ASP A 456 -11.82 -3.56 23.69
CA ASP A 456 -10.39 -3.27 23.80
C ASP A 456 -9.67 -4.19 24.81
N LEU A 457 -10.31 -4.51 25.94
CA LEU A 457 -9.77 -5.45 26.92
C LEU A 457 -9.73 -6.89 26.38
N LYS A 458 -10.77 -7.34 25.65
CA LYS A 458 -10.82 -8.67 25.02
C LYS A 458 -9.74 -8.82 23.94
N GLU A 459 -9.59 -7.84 23.06
CA GLU A 459 -8.55 -7.84 22.01
C GLU A 459 -7.14 -7.87 22.60
N ARG A 460 -6.90 -7.09 23.66
CA ARG A 460 -5.62 -7.12 24.39
C ARG A 460 -5.36 -8.47 25.04
N LYS A 461 -6.38 -9.08 25.65
CA LYS A 461 -6.27 -10.42 26.23
C LYS A 461 -5.88 -11.44 25.16
N GLU A 462 -6.59 -11.47 24.03
CA GLU A 462 -6.27 -12.39 22.92
C GLU A 462 -4.86 -12.17 22.36
N THR A 463 -4.42 -10.91 22.27
CA THR A 463 -3.05 -10.58 21.83
C THR A 463 -2.00 -11.12 22.79
N ILE A 464 -2.21 -10.94 24.11
CA ILE A 464 -1.31 -11.46 25.13
C ILE A 464 -1.28 -13.00 25.10
N GLU A 465 -2.43 -13.65 24.95
CA GLU A 465 -2.53 -15.11 24.84
C GLU A 465 -1.74 -15.64 23.63
N LYS A 466 -1.90 -15.03 22.45
CA LYS A 466 -1.11 -15.39 21.26
C LYS A 466 0.39 -15.18 21.43
N LEU A 467 0.78 -14.09 22.11
CA LEU A 467 2.20 -13.83 22.40
C LEU A 467 2.80 -14.86 23.34
N LEU A 468 2.03 -15.31 24.34
CA LEU A 468 2.43 -16.38 25.25
C LEU A 468 2.58 -17.72 24.52
N ASP A 469 1.69 -18.03 23.58
CA ASP A 469 1.78 -19.25 22.76
C ASP A 469 2.98 -19.24 21.80
N THR A 470 3.52 -18.06 21.46
CA THR A 470 4.60 -17.90 20.47
C THR A 470 5.99 -17.80 21.10
N TYR A 471 6.11 -17.41 22.38
CA TYR A 471 7.41 -17.13 23.02
C TYR A 471 7.65 -17.96 24.30
N ASP A 472 8.73 -18.74 24.33
CA ASP A 472 9.13 -19.65 25.42
C ASP A 472 10.01 -19.02 26.54
N GLN A 473 10.20 -17.70 26.56
CA GLN A 473 11.02 -17.06 27.60
C GLN A 473 10.27 -16.93 28.94
N PHE A 474 10.72 -17.71 29.94
CA PHE A 474 10.09 -17.85 31.26
C PHE A 474 9.88 -16.53 32.03
N THR A 475 10.83 -15.58 31.95
CA THR A 475 10.73 -14.27 32.62
C THR A 475 9.72 -13.33 31.95
N PHE A 476 9.56 -13.45 30.63
CA PHE A 476 8.59 -12.67 29.85
C PHE A 476 7.17 -13.23 30.03
N GLN A 477 7.03 -14.55 30.10
CA GLN A 477 5.76 -15.23 30.39
C GLN A 477 5.22 -14.90 31.79
N ALA A 478 6.07 -14.86 32.82
CA ALA A 478 5.65 -14.60 34.19
C ALA A 478 5.07 -13.19 34.42
N ASP A 479 5.61 -12.16 33.75
CA ASP A 479 5.11 -10.78 33.87
C ASP A 479 3.81 -10.57 33.07
N LEU A 480 3.72 -11.15 31.87
CA LEU A 480 2.51 -11.14 31.03
C LEU A 480 1.35 -11.91 31.68
N GLN A 481 1.57 -13.16 32.10
CA GLN A 481 0.55 -13.99 32.76
C GLN A 481 0.16 -13.46 34.15
N GLY A 482 1.14 -13.14 34.98
CA GLY A 482 0.91 -12.87 36.41
C GLY A 482 0.35 -11.49 36.72
N ARG A 483 0.76 -10.45 35.97
CA ARG A 483 0.34 -9.06 36.25
C ARG A 483 -0.66 -8.54 35.23
N GLN A 484 -0.34 -8.59 33.94
CA GLN A 484 -1.17 -7.93 32.93
C GLN A 484 -2.46 -8.71 32.67
N LEU A 485 -2.37 -10.01 32.43
CA LEU A 485 -3.53 -10.86 32.15
C LEU A 485 -4.50 -10.89 33.36
N TYR A 486 -3.97 -11.06 34.57
CA TYR A 486 -4.76 -11.02 35.81
C TYR A 486 -5.48 -9.66 36.02
N GLN A 487 -4.79 -8.53 35.78
CA GLN A 487 -5.42 -7.21 35.87
C GLN A 487 -6.52 -7.01 34.83
N LEU A 488 -6.29 -7.45 33.59
CA LEU A 488 -7.29 -7.39 32.51
C LEU A 488 -8.53 -8.22 32.85
N GLU A 489 -8.36 -9.45 33.35
CA GLU A 489 -9.47 -10.31 33.74
C GLU A 489 -10.28 -9.76 34.92
N LYS A 490 -9.59 -9.16 35.89
CA LYS A 490 -10.25 -8.48 37.02
C LYS A 490 -11.05 -7.27 36.55
N GLU A 491 -10.51 -6.48 35.62
CA GLU A 491 -11.20 -5.33 35.03
C GLU A 491 -12.42 -5.79 34.21
N LEU A 492 -12.28 -6.81 33.36
CA LEU A 492 -13.38 -7.41 32.61
C LEU A 492 -14.51 -7.92 33.52
N LYS A 493 -14.16 -8.63 34.60
CA LYS A 493 -15.15 -9.08 35.60
C LYS A 493 -15.86 -7.92 36.30
N SER A 494 -15.17 -6.80 36.53
CA SER A 494 -15.77 -5.62 37.16
C SER A 494 -16.71 -4.85 36.24
N LEU A 495 -16.44 -4.88 34.92
CA LEU A 495 -17.28 -4.23 33.91
C LEU A 495 -18.52 -5.09 33.58
N GLY A 496 -18.42 -6.42 33.66
CA GLY A 496 -19.52 -7.32 33.27
C GLY A 496 -19.75 -7.34 31.75
N GLU A 497 -20.93 -7.80 31.32
CA GLU A 497 -21.33 -7.79 29.90
C GLU A 497 -22.27 -6.62 29.60
N VAL A 498 -22.34 -6.24 28.32
CA VAL A 498 -23.33 -5.29 27.78
C VAL A 498 -24.13 -6.07 26.76
N THR A 499 -25.46 -6.09 26.90
CA THR A 499 -26.34 -6.85 26.02
C THR A 499 -27.04 -5.95 25.01
N ASP A 500 -27.48 -6.52 23.88
CA ASP A 500 -28.28 -5.80 22.89
C ASP A 500 -29.64 -5.34 23.44
N GLU A 501 -30.14 -5.96 24.52
CA GLU A 501 -31.40 -5.58 25.17
C GLU A 501 -31.27 -4.32 26.04
N GLU A 502 -30.07 -4.05 26.57
CA GLU A 502 -29.77 -2.84 27.34
C GLU A 502 -29.60 -1.61 26.43
N ALA A 503 -29.34 -1.81 25.14
CA ALA A 503 -29.06 -0.79 24.12
C ALA A 503 -30.33 -0.36 23.37
#